data_AF-A0A537NTG3-F1
#
_entry.id   AF-A0A537NTG3-F1
#
_cell.length_a   1.000
_cell.length_b   1.000
_cell.length_c   1.000
_cell.angle_alpha   90.00
_cell.angle_beta   90.00
_cell.angle_gamma   90.00
#
_symmetry.space_group_name_H-M   'P 1'
#
loop_
_entity.id
_entity.type
_entity.pdbx_description
1 polymer ?
#
loop_
_entity_poly.entity_id
_entity_poly.type
_entity_poly.pdbx_seq_one_letter_code
_entity_poly.pdbx_strand_id
1 'polypeptide(L)'
;MNLVTVGGGGIRLITVSRPEEQESARGLIMTLSNPSGMHFTPACAPIVLRRVTDRIPQLGFIRPGAPDYESYRQELEAVAPEFGFFATAPQPVGGAEAGLAEEPRLSLVS
;
A
#
# COMPACT_ATOMS: atom_id res chain seq x y z
N MET A 1 11.38 -5.79 -14.69
CA MET A 1 11.60 -7.02 -13.88
C MET A 1 10.27 -7.42 -13.27
N ASN A 2 9.94 -8.71 -13.25
CA ASN A 2 8.66 -9.21 -12.72
C ASN A 2 8.92 -10.16 -11.56
N LEU A 3 8.24 -9.97 -10.45
CA LEU A 3 8.24 -10.87 -9.30
C LEU A 3 6.81 -11.34 -9.05
N VAL A 4 6.62 -12.66 -8.95
CA VAL A 4 5.34 -13.26 -8.60
C VAL A 4 5.47 -13.89 -7.22
N THR A 5 4.54 -13.58 -6.32
CA THR A 5 4.47 -14.22 -5.01
C THR A 5 3.08 -14.82 -4.80
N VAL A 6 3.04 -16.01 -4.20
CA VAL A 6 1.81 -16.75 -3.90
C VAL A 6 1.83 -17.11 -2.42
N GLY A 7 0.77 -16.77 -1.68
CA GLY A 7 0.67 -17.09 -0.26
C GLY A 7 -0.76 -16.94 0.26
N GLY A 8 -1.24 -17.95 1.01
CA GLY A 8 -2.59 -17.95 1.59
C GLY A 8 -3.72 -17.84 0.56
N GLY A 9 -3.51 -18.35 -0.67
CA GLY A 9 -4.47 -18.23 -1.77
C GLY A 9 -4.43 -16.91 -2.55
N GLY A 10 -3.59 -15.94 -2.15
CA GLY A 10 -3.40 -14.68 -2.87
C GLY A 10 -2.23 -14.73 -3.85
N ILE A 11 -2.43 -14.20 -5.06
CA ILE A 11 -1.39 -13.98 -6.07
C ILE A 11 -1.07 -12.49 -6.11
N ARG A 12 0.22 -12.14 -6.00
CA ARG A 12 0.71 -10.77 -6.19
C ARG A 12 1.73 -10.75 -7.31
N LEU A 13 1.50 -9.91 -8.31
CA LEU A 13 2.42 -9.62 -9.39
C LEU A 13 3.02 -8.24 -9.16
N ILE A 14 4.34 -8.18 -9.06
CA ILE A 14 5.10 -6.94 -8.97
C ILE A 14 5.85 -6.74 -10.29
N THR A 15 5.58 -5.63 -10.95
CA THR A 15 6.26 -5.20 -12.17
C THR A 15 7.01 -3.92 -11.88
N VAL A 16 8.33 -3.93 -12.01
CA VAL A 16 9.19 -2.74 -11.79
C VAL A 16 10.08 -2.45 -12.98
N SER A 17 10.35 -1.16 -13.21
CA SER A 17 11.37 -0.71 -14.14
C SER A 17 12.75 -1.26 -13.75
N ARG A 18 13.69 -1.23 -14.71
CA ARG A 18 15.09 -1.49 -14.39
C ARG A 18 15.61 -0.28 -13.59
N PRO A 19 16.16 -0.46 -12.37
CA PRO A 19 16.83 0.63 -11.68
C PRO A 19 18.12 1.00 -12.43
N GLU A 20 18.38 2.29 -12.59
CA GLU A 20 19.73 2.78 -12.95
C GLU A 20 20.63 2.75 -11.70
N GLU A 21 21.95 2.81 -11.86
CA GLU A 21 22.96 2.44 -10.82
C GLU A 21 22.81 3.16 -9.47
N GLN A 22 22.06 4.26 -9.39
CA GLN A 22 21.75 4.99 -8.14
C GLN A 22 20.28 5.41 -8.03
N GLU A 23 19.40 4.88 -8.87
CA GLU A 23 18.02 5.35 -8.96
C GLU A 23 17.00 4.39 -8.34
N SER A 24 15.88 4.99 -7.92
CA SER A 24 14.67 4.28 -7.52
C SER A 24 14.06 3.55 -8.74
N ALA A 25 13.81 2.25 -8.63
CA ALA A 25 12.96 1.52 -9.57
C ALA A 25 11.49 1.80 -9.26
N ARG A 26 10.70 2.07 -10.29
CA ARG A 26 9.28 2.45 -10.18
C ARG A 26 8.41 1.39 -10.82
N GLY A 27 7.24 1.14 -10.27
CA GLY A 27 6.41 0.06 -10.77
C GLY A 27 5.06 -0.06 -10.10
N LEU A 28 4.39 -1.18 -10.38
CA LEU A 28 3.08 -1.50 -9.85
C LEU A 28 3.13 -2.84 -9.13
N ILE A 29 2.42 -2.90 -8.00
CA ILE A 29 1.97 -4.17 -7.43
C ILE A 29 0.51 -4.38 -7.84
N MET A 30 0.20 -5.58 -8.33
CA MET A 30 -1.15 -6.02 -8.64
C MET A 30 -1.45 -7.25 -7.79
N THR A 31 -2.63 -7.27 -7.20
CA THR A 31 -3.12 -8.37 -6.38
C THR A 31 -4.60 -8.58 -6.64
N LEU A 32 -5.12 -9.73 -6.21
CA LEU A 32 -6.55 -9.95 -6.09
C LEU A 32 -6.97 -9.73 -4.63
N SER A 33 -7.86 -8.78 -4.39
CA SER A 33 -8.49 -8.55 -3.09
C SER A 33 -9.77 -9.36 -2.98
N ASN A 34 -10.02 -10.01 -1.85
CA ASN A 34 -11.25 -10.77 -1.61
C ASN A 34 -11.86 -10.40 -0.25
N PRO A 35 -12.39 -9.18 -0.09
CA PRO A 35 -12.93 -8.70 1.18
C PRO A 35 -14.24 -9.40 1.58
N SER A 36 -14.98 -9.97 0.63
CA SER A 36 -16.29 -10.60 0.85
C SER A 36 -16.29 -12.12 0.75
N GLY A 37 -15.15 -12.75 0.46
CA GLY A 37 -15.01 -14.20 0.24
C GLY A 37 -15.55 -14.70 -1.11
N MET A 38 -16.51 -13.99 -1.72
CA MET A 38 -17.25 -14.45 -2.91
C MET A 38 -16.67 -13.96 -4.24
N HIS A 39 -15.98 -12.81 -4.24
CA HIS A 39 -15.47 -12.19 -5.45
C HIS A 39 -14.07 -11.64 -5.25
N PHE A 40 -13.19 -11.95 -6.20
CA PHE A 40 -11.89 -11.33 -6.29
C PHE A 40 -11.98 -10.06 -7.11
N THR A 41 -11.61 -8.94 -6.50
CA THR A 41 -11.46 -7.65 -7.17
C THR A 41 -9.99 -7.40 -7.46
N PRO A 42 -9.60 -7.12 -8.72
CA PRO A 42 -8.25 -6.65 -9.02
C PRO A 42 -7.94 -5.37 -8.24
N ALA A 43 -6.83 -5.36 -7.53
CA ALA A 43 -6.31 -4.19 -6.84
C ALA A 43 -4.89 -3.94 -7.33
N CYS A 44 -4.58 -2.68 -7.63
CA CYS A 44 -3.24 -2.27 -7.99
C CYS A 44 -2.81 -1.06 -7.14
N ALA A 45 -1.51 -0.94 -6.92
CA ALA A 45 -0.92 0.22 -6.27
C ALA A 45 0.45 0.55 -6.86
N PRO A 46 0.83 1.83 -6.94
CA PRO A 46 2.19 2.23 -7.26
C PRO A 46 3.15 1.79 -6.16
N ILE A 47 4.34 1.37 -6.57
CA ILE A 47 5.44 1.03 -5.66
C ILE A 47 6.74 1.63 -6.16
N VAL A 48 7.64 1.84 -5.22
CA VAL A 48 9.01 2.30 -5.47
C VAL A 48 9.96 1.39 -4.74
N LEU A 49 10.97 0.89 -5.46
CA LEU A 49 12.03 0.06 -4.93
C LEU A 49 13.33 0.86 -4.97
N ARG A 50 13.87 1.15 -3.79
CA ARG A 50 15.09 1.92 -3.60
C ARG A 50 16.09 1.11 -2.79
N ARG A 51 17.37 1.22 -3.14
CA ARG A 51 18.44 0.67 -2.30
C ARG A 51 18.43 1.36 -0.93
N VAL A 52 18.37 0.57 0.13
CA VAL A 52 18.50 1.09 1.50
C VAL A 52 19.95 1.50 1.72
N THR A 53 20.16 2.76 2.12
CA THR A 53 21.45 3.30 2.55
C THR A 53 21.54 3.27 4.08
N ASP A 54 22.56 3.88 4.69
CA ASP A 54 22.81 3.81 6.14
C ASP A 54 21.65 4.33 7.01
N ARG A 55 20.74 5.14 6.44
CA ARG A 55 19.52 5.58 7.12
C ARG A 55 18.39 4.60 6.84
N ILE A 56 17.93 3.91 7.88
CA ILE A 56 16.72 3.09 7.83
C ILE A 56 15.51 4.01 7.62
N PRO A 57 14.75 3.85 6.52
CA PRO A 57 13.53 4.63 6.31
C PRO A 57 12.44 4.22 7.30
N GLN A 58 11.48 5.10 7.55
CA GLN A 58 10.30 4.74 8.34
C GLN A 58 9.61 3.51 7.75
N LEU A 59 9.27 2.55 8.62
CA LEU A 59 8.53 1.35 8.26
C LEU A 59 7.05 1.51 8.61
N GLY A 60 6.18 0.84 7.84
CA GLY A 60 4.73 0.87 8.05
C GLY A 60 4.05 2.02 7.32
N PHE A 61 2.91 2.49 7.86
CA PHE A 61 2.11 3.54 7.24
C PHE A 61 2.78 4.92 7.38
N ILE A 62 3.06 5.57 6.26
CA ILE A 62 3.60 6.93 6.21
C ILE A 62 2.43 7.90 6.00
N ARG A 63 2.01 8.58 7.07
CA ARG A 63 0.89 9.54 7.08
C ARG A 63 1.39 10.98 6.91
N PRO A 64 0.53 11.93 6.49
CA PRO A 64 0.88 13.35 6.52
C PRO A 64 1.45 13.76 7.89
N GLY A 65 2.55 14.51 7.88
CA GLY A 65 3.28 14.93 9.09
C GLY A 65 4.39 13.96 9.54
N ALA A 66 4.51 12.78 8.94
CA ALA A 66 5.63 11.88 9.19
C ALA A 66 6.95 12.41 8.55
N PRO A 67 8.13 12.11 9.12
CA PRO A 67 9.41 12.64 8.64
C PRO A 67 9.70 12.34 7.16
N ASP A 68 9.32 11.16 6.69
CA ASP A 68 9.59 10.70 5.32
C ASP A 68 8.37 10.89 4.39
N TYR A 69 7.33 11.61 4.82
CA TYR A 69 6.08 11.73 4.06
C TYR A 69 6.26 12.42 2.70
N GLU A 70 6.95 13.56 2.65
CA GLU A 70 7.10 14.30 1.39
C GLU A 70 7.96 13.57 0.37
N SER A 71 9.05 12.93 0.80
CA SER A 71 9.88 12.13 -0.09
C SER A 71 9.14 10.89 -0.60
N TYR A 72 8.38 10.22 0.29
CA TYR A 72 7.50 9.12 -0.09
C TYR A 72 6.45 9.53 -1.13
N ARG A 73 5.79 10.68 -0.93
CA ARG A 73 4.77 11.21 -1.84
C ARG A 73 5.36 11.48 -3.22
N GLN A 74 6.48 12.22 -3.29
CA GLN A 74 7.13 12.58 -4.54
C GLN A 74 7.55 11.34 -5.36
N GLU A 75 8.12 10.34 -4.69
CA GLU A 75 8.55 9.11 -5.36
C GLU A 75 7.37 8.31 -5.96
N LEU A 76 6.23 8.30 -5.27
CA LEU A 76 5.02 7.63 -5.76
C LEU A 76 4.29 8.41 -6.85
N GLU A 77 4.23 9.74 -6.79
CA GLU A 77 3.64 10.57 -7.87
C GLU A 77 4.35 10.33 -9.20
N ALA A 78 5.67 10.12 -9.16
CA ALA A 78 6.47 9.80 -10.34
C ALA A 78 6.11 8.45 -10.99
N VAL A 79 5.39 7.56 -10.31
CA VAL A 79 5.00 6.24 -10.84
C VAL A 79 3.78 6.34 -11.76
N ALA A 80 2.84 7.23 -11.46
CA ALA A 80 1.56 7.31 -12.18
C ALA A 80 1.13 8.76 -12.45
N PRO A 81 2.00 9.59 -13.06
CA PRO A 81 1.77 11.04 -13.18
C PRO A 81 0.51 11.41 -13.97
N GLU A 82 0.05 10.54 -14.88
CA GLU A 82 -1.12 10.79 -15.73
C GLU A 82 -2.35 9.95 -15.37
N PHE A 83 -2.19 8.84 -14.63
CA PHE A 83 -3.24 7.82 -14.47
C PHE A 83 -3.48 7.37 -13.02
N GLY A 84 -2.74 7.90 -12.06
CA GLY A 84 -2.88 7.57 -10.64
C GLY A 84 -2.93 8.81 -9.78
N PHE A 85 -3.91 8.85 -8.88
CA PHE A 85 -3.99 9.87 -7.83
C PHE A 85 -3.94 9.17 -6.48
N PHE A 86 -3.38 9.85 -5.47
CA PHE A 86 -3.57 9.41 -4.09
C PHE A 86 -5.06 9.46 -3.79
N ALA A 87 -5.66 8.29 -3.55
CA ALA A 87 -7.02 8.24 -3.07
C ALA A 87 -7.07 8.98 -1.73
N THR A 88 -7.75 10.12 -1.68
CA THR A 88 -8.27 10.63 -0.42
C THR A 88 -9.13 9.51 0.14
N ALA A 89 -8.84 9.05 1.35
CA ALA A 89 -9.62 7.98 1.98
C ALA A 89 -11.11 8.28 1.75
N PRO A 90 -11.93 7.29 1.37
CA PRO A 90 -13.36 7.51 1.22
C PRO A 90 -13.85 8.22 2.47
N GLN A 91 -14.39 9.43 2.29
CA GLN A 91 -15.10 10.09 3.38
C GLN A 91 -16.14 9.07 3.84
N PRO A 92 -16.19 8.68 5.12
CA PRO A 92 -17.26 7.83 5.59
C PRO A 92 -18.56 8.53 5.20
N VAL A 93 -19.34 7.87 4.33
CA VAL A 93 -20.63 8.38 3.89
C VAL A 93 -21.43 8.54 5.18
N GLY A 94 -21.65 9.78 5.60
CA GLY A 94 -22.36 10.07 6.84
C GLY A 94 -23.71 9.37 6.81
N GLY A 95 -23.94 8.50 7.80
CA GLY A 95 -25.22 7.82 7.97
C GLY A 95 -25.13 6.29 8.05
N ALA A 96 -24.47 5.78 9.08
CA ALA A 96 -24.95 4.58 9.76
C ALA A 96 -24.76 4.82 11.26
N GLU A 97 -25.85 4.67 11.98
CA GLU A 97 -26.11 5.08 13.35
C GLU A 97 -24.92 4.95 14.32
N ALA A 98 -24.83 5.92 15.22
CA ALA A 98 -24.09 5.83 16.46
C ALA A 98 -24.65 4.69 17.33
N GLY A 99 -24.25 3.46 17.03
CA GLY A 99 -24.40 2.30 17.89
C GLY A 99 -23.15 2.17 18.76
N LEU A 100 -23.26 2.68 19.97
CA LEU A 100 -22.50 2.38 21.21
C LEU A 100 -21.19 1.60 21.09
N ALA A 101 -20.13 2.24 21.60
CA ALA A 101 -18.84 1.65 21.89
C ALA A 101 -18.96 0.35 22.71
N GLU A 102 -18.43 -0.75 22.18
CA GLU A 102 -17.95 -1.88 23.00
C GLU A 102 -16.43 -2.00 22.83
N GLU A 103 -15.73 -1.88 23.95
CA GLU A 103 -14.30 -2.13 24.07
C GLU A 103 -13.97 -3.59 23.69
N PRO A 104 -12.90 -3.86 22.91
CA PRO A 104 -12.44 -5.22 22.71
C PRO A 104 -11.73 -5.70 23.98
N ARG A 105 -12.42 -6.48 24.81
CA ARG A 105 -11.77 -7.29 25.84
C ARG A 105 -10.91 -8.36 25.17
N LEU A 106 -9.60 -8.19 25.27
CA LEU A 106 -8.61 -9.23 24.99
C LEU A 106 -8.84 -10.40 25.97
N SER A 107 -9.39 -11.51 25.48
CA SER A 107 -9.35 -12.80 26.18
C SER A 107 -8.10 -13.55 25.74
N LEU A 108 -7.08 -13.53 26.60
CA LEU A 108 -5.97 -14.48 26.57
C LEU A 108 -6.49 -15.81 27.14
N VAL A 109 -6.57 -16.84 26.30
CA VAL A 109 -6.70 -18.22 26.76
C VAL A 109 -5.29 -18.80 26.82
N SER A 110 -4.90 -19.20 28.03
CA SER A 110 -3.67 -19.95 28.34
C SER A 110 -3.78 -21.41 27.90
#